data_AF-A0A971M2W8-F1
#
_entry.id   AF-A0A971M2W8-F1
#
_cell.length_a   1.000
_cell.length_b   1.000
_cell.length_c   1.000
_cell.angle_alpha   90.00
_cell.angle_beta   90.00
_cell.angle_gamma   90.00
#
_symmetry.space_group_name_H-M   'P 1'
#
loop_
_entity.id
_entity.type
_entity.pdbx_description
1 polymer ?
#
loop_
_entity_poly.entity_id
_entity_poly.type
_entity_poly.pdbx_seq_one_letter_code
_entity_poly.pdbx_strand_id
1 'polypeptide(L)'
;MKHRLFVALGLIIAFLALGFLYIRETPHYSFYMLVLAIQRHDPDEAMKYIDIDSIADNLSTLLLGGTAADGTDKNGKKPSSLKTIIGKALPGMKESIRSSLHDAIASHNDDHRGSDSHAIEISNLDLKKIQQTSFRDLSVQRNKKTAFIRLKNLPGLKARMVKTRSGHWQIVEILPEAG
;
A
#
# COMPACT_ATOMS: atom_id res chain seq x y z
N MET A 1 -1.17 -16.65 49.41
CA MET A 1 -1.74 -15.50 48.65
C MET A 1 -0.83 -15.02 47.52
N LYS A 2 0.48 -14.81 47.73
CA LYS A 2 1.43 -14.35 46.70
C LYS A 2 1.49 -15.23 45.44
N HIS A 3 1.45 -16.55 45.58
CA HIS A 3 1.47 -17.48 44.43
C HIS A 3 0.25 -17.35 43.51
N ARG A 4 -0.95 -17.10 44.05
CA ARG A 4 -2.16 -16.87 43.24
C ARG A 4 -2.08 -15.52 42.51
N LEU A 5 -1.45 -14.52 43.12
CA LEU A 5 -1.19 -13.21 42.51
C LEU A 5 -0.20 -13.34 41.33
N PHE A 6 0.90 -14.08 41.48
CA PHE A 6 1.85 -14.32 40.39
C PHE A 6 1.25 -15.11 39.23
N VAL A 7 0.42 -16.11 39.52
CA VAL A 7 -0.31 -16.86 38.48
C VAL A 7 -1.30 -15.97 37.74
N ALA A 8 -2.07 -15.14 38.46
CA ALA A 8 -2.99 -14.19 37.85
C ALA A 8 -2.27 -13.15 36.99
N LEU A 9 -1.15 -12.61 37.47
CA LEU A 9 -0.33 -11.64 36.71
C LEU A 9 0.26 -12.27 35.45
N GLY A 10 0.78 -13.51 35.55
CA GLY A 10 1.28 -14.26 34.39
C GLY A 10 0.20 -14.49 33.33
N LEU A 11 -1.02 -14.82 33.75
CA LEU A 11 -2.16 -14.97 32.82
C LEU A 11 -2.52 -13.65 32.14
N ILE A 12 -2.55 -12.53 32.87
CA ILE A 12 -2.83 -11.21 32.29
C ILE A 12 -1.79 -10.86 31.22
N ILE A 13 -0.51 -11.05 31.50
CA ILE A 13 0.57 -10.81 30.54
C ILE A 13 0.41 -11.70 29.30
N ALA A 14 0.09 -12.98 29.49
CA ALA A 14 -0.16 -13.90 28.39
C ALA A 14 -1.36 -13.47 27.53
N PHE A 15 -2.47 -13.06 28.14
CA PHE A 15 -3.64 -12.55 27.41
C PHE A 15 -3.34 -11.25 26.66
N LEU A 16 -2.57 -10.33 27.27
CA LEU A 16 -2.13 -9.10 26.60
C LEU A 16 -1.23 -9.40 25.41
N ALA A 17 -0.29 -10.35 25.55
CA ALA A 17 0.58 -10.78 24.46
C ALA A 17 -0.22 -11.41 23.31
N LEU A 18 -1.17 -12.30 23.61
CA LEU A 18 -2.04 -12.92 22.61
C LEU A 18 -2.95 -11.88 21.93
N GLY A 19 -3.50 -10.94 22.69
CA GLY A 19 -4.30 -9.84 22.18
C GLY A 19 -3.50 -8.92 21.25
N PHE A 20 -2.26 -8.59 21.64
CA PHE A 20 -1.35 -7.80 20.80
C PHE A 20 -1.02 -8.50 19.48
N LEU A 21 -0.70 -9.80 19.52
CA LEU A 21 -0.45 -10.59 18.31
C LEU A 21 -1.69 -10.61 17.39
N TYR A 22 -2.88 -10.79 17.96
CA TYR A 22 -4.13 -10.77 17.19
C TYR A 22 -4.37 -9.43 16.49
N ILE A 23 -4.17 -8.31 17.20
CA ILE A 23 -4.37 -6.96 16.64
C ILE A 23 -3.33 -6.67 15.56
N ARG A 24 -2.07 -7.06 15.76
CA ARG A 24 -0.98 -6.85 14.80
C ARG A 24 -1.25 -7.53 13.45
N GLU A 25 -2.01 -8.62 13.45
CA GLU A 25 -2.41 -9.34 12.26
C GLU A 25 -3.65 -8.77 11.55
N THR A 26 -4.08 -7.56 11.91
CA THR A 26 -5.23 -6.90 11.25
C THR A 26 -4.79 -5.93 10.17
N PRO A 27 -5.59 -5.77 9.10
CA PRO A 27 -5.33 -4.75 8.07
C PRO A 27 -5.38 -3.33 8.64
N HIS A 28 -6.25 -3.07 9.63
CA HIS A 28 -6.32 -1.77 10.31
C HIS A 28 -4.99 -1.41 10.99
N TYR A 29 -4.40 -2.35 11.73
CA TYR A 29 -3.13 -2.10 12.41
C TYR A 29 -1.99 -1.82 11.42
N SER A 30 -1.91 -2.61 10.35
CA SER A 30 -0.87 -2.40 9.32
C SER A 30 -1.02 -1.06 8.60
N PHE A 31 -2.26 -0.66 8.29
CA PHE A 31 -2.54 0.66 7.72
C PHE A 31 -2.22 1.79 8.71
N TYR A 32 -2.55 1.61 10.00
CA TYR A 32 -2.17 2.57 11.04
C TYR A 32 -0.65 2.74 11.14
N MET A 33 0.11 1.64 11.13
CA MET A 33 1.58 1.70 11.15
C MET A 33 2.15 2.39 9.91
N LEU A 34 1.55 2.17 8.73
CA LEU A 34 1.90 2.90 7.51
C LEU A 34 1.70 4.42 7.70
N VAL A 35 0.52 4.85 8.15
CA VAL A 35 0.24 6.28 8.40
C VAL A 35 1.21 6.85 9.43
N LEU A 36 1.49 6.12 10.50
CA LEU A 36 2.42 6.53 11.54
C LEU A 36 3.86 6.67 11.02
N ALA A 37 4.31 5.76 10.16
CA ALA A 37 5.62 5.84 9.52
C ALA A 37 5.71 7.06 8.59
N ILE A 38 4.66 7.34 7.81
CA ILE A 38 4.58 8.54 6.97
C ILE A 38 4.62 9.81 7.82
N GLN A 39 3.90 9.86 8.94
CA GLN A 39 3.90 11.00 9.88
C GLN A 39 5.27 11.19 10.56
N ARG A 40 6.03 10.11 10.73
CA ARG A 40 7.38 10.15 11.31
C ARG A 40 8.49 10.39 10.29
N HIS A 41 8.14 10.56 9.01
CA HIS A 41 9.10 10.65 7.92
C HIS A 41 10.07 9.45 7.89
N ASP A 42 9.56 8.25 8.19
CA ASP A 42 10.31 7.00 8.22
C ASP A 42 9.97 6.18 6.97
N PRO A 43 10.68 6.40 5.84
CA PRO A 43 10.39 5.72 4.59
C PRO A 43 10.67 4.21 4.68
N ASP A 44 11.67 3.80 5.46
CA ASP A 44 12.04 2.39 5.64
C ASP A 44 10.92 1.60 6.35
N GLU A 45 10.32 2.19 7.39
CA GLU A 45 9.16 1.59 8.05
C GLU A 45 7.91 1.64 7.17
N ALA A 46 7.67 2.73 6.44
CA ALA A 46 6.51 2.86 5.56
C ALA A 46 6.51 1.83 4.42
N MET A 47 7.69 1.61 3.81
CA MET A 47 7.85 0.65 2.71
C MET A 47 7.55 -0.80 3.13
N LYS A 48 7.61 -1.16 4.41
CA LYS A 48 7.21 -2.50 4.88
C LYS A 48 5.74 -2.79 4.62
N TYR A 49 4.90 -1.75 4.51
CA TYR A 49 3.46 -1.87 4.33
C TYR A 49 3.02 -1.62 2.87
N ILE A 50 3.96 -1.40 1.94
CA ILE A 50 3.69 -1.13 0.52
C ILE A 50 4.51 -2.10 -0.34
N ASP A 51 3.81 -2.95 -1.08
CA ASP A 51 4.42 -3.86 -2.06
C ASP A 51 4.47 -3.19 -3.44
N ILE A 52 5.54 -2.42 -3.66
CA ILE A 52 5.78 -1.66 -4.91
C ILE A 52 5.87 -2.59 -6.11
N ASP A 53 6.46 -3.78 -5.92
CA ASP A 53 6.57 -4.79 -6.97
C ASP A 53 5.18 -5.20 -7.47
N SER A 54 4.30 -5.60 -6.55
CA SER A 54 2.92 -5.94 -6.88
C SER A 54 2.14 -4.77 -7.49
N ILE A 55 2.34 -3.54 -7.00
CA ILE A 55 1.67 -2.35 -7.54
C ILE A 55 2.08 -2.10 -9.00
N ALA A 56 3.39 -2.14 -9.29
CA ALA A 56 3.91 -1.93 -10.63
C ALA A 56 3.50 -3.06 -11.59
N ASP A 57 3.48 -4.30 -11.11
CA ASP A 57 3.06 -5.46 -11.90
C ASP A 57 1.55 -5.41 -12.22
N ASN A 58 0.72 -4.98 -11.25
CA ASN A 58 -0.72 -4.78 -11.47
C ASN A 58 -0.98 -3.62 -12.43
N LEU A 59 -0.25 -2.50 -12.31
CA LEU A 59 -0.33 -1.37 -13.24
C LEU A 59 0.08 -1.80 -14.66
N SER A 60 1.18 -2.54 -14.80
CA SER A 60 1.60 -3.11 -16.07
C SER A 60 0.52 -4.01 -16.66
N THR A 61 -0.14 -4.83 -15.85
CA THR A 61 -1.21 -5.71 -16.30
C THR A 61 -2.42 -4.93 -16.77
N LEU A 62 -2.78 -3.84 -16.10
CA LEU A 62 -3.87 -2.95 -16.53
C LEU A 62 -3.56 -2.27 -17.87
N LEU A 63 -2.34 -1.75 -18.06
CA LEU A 63 -1.92 -1.14 -19.33
C LEU A 63 -1.93 -2.14 -20.50
N LEU A 64 -1.51 -3.38 -20.24
CA LEU A 64 -1.53 -4.47 -21.22
C LEU A 64 -2.93 -5.03 -21.46
N GLY A 65 -3.79 -5.05 -20.44
CA GLY A 65 -5.16 -5.56 -20.51
C GLY A 65 -6.13 -4.59 -21.17
N GLY A 66 -5.94 -3.28 -20.95
CA GLY A 66 -6.75 -2.22 -21.59
C GLY A 66 -6.54 -2.12 -23.10
N THR A 67 -5.41 -2.62 -23.61
CA THR A 67 -5.11 -2.69 -25.05
C THR A 67 -5.39 -4.07 -25.66
N ALA A 68 -5.68 -5.09 -24.85
CA ALA A 68 -6.06 -6.42 -25.33
C ALA A 68 -7.56 -6.54 -25.70
N ALA A 69 -8.37 -5.52 -25.36
CA ALA A 69 -9.80 -5.50 -25.71
C ALA A 69 -10.07 -5.08 -27.16
N ASP A 70 -9.09 -4.56 -27.90
CA ASP A 70 -9.33 -4.10 -29.28
C ASP A 70 -8.05 -4.19 -30.13
N GLY A 71 -7.81 -5.35 -30.74
CA GLY A 71 -6.64 -5.51 -31.60
C GLY A 71 -6.20 -6.95 -31.83
N THR A 72 -7.11 -7.80 -32.31
CA THR A 72 -6.64 -8.92 -33.13
C THR A 72 -6.31 -8.31 -34.49
N ASP A 73 -5.03 -8.25 -34.87
CA ASP A 73 -4.68 -7.95 -36.26
C ASP A 73 -5.32 -9.00 -37.18
N LYS A 74 -5.53 -8.66 -38.45
CA LYS A 74 -6.14 -9.58 -39.43
C LYS A 74 -5.36 -10.89 -39.66
N ASN A 75 -4.23 -11.11 -38.96
CA ASN A 75 -3.33 -12.25 -39.09
C ASN A 75 -3.12 -13.07 -37.80
N GLY A 76 -3.84 -12.80 -36.71
CA GLY A 76 -3.79 -13.62 -35.48
C GLY A 76 -2.47 -13.56 -34.70
N LYS A 77 -1.62 -12.54 -34.92
CA LYS A 77 -0.37 -12.37 -34.13
C LYS A 77 -0.59 -11.44 -32.93
N LYS A 78 -0.28 -11.95 -31.73
CA LYS A 78 -0.33 -11.20 -30.46
C LYS A 78 0.53 -9.93 -30.52
N PRO A 79 0.14 -8.83 -29.84
CA PRO A 79 0.90 -7.59 -29.74
C PRO A 79 2.15 -7.80 -28.86
N SER A 80 3.20 -8.36 -29.46
CA SER A 80 4.45 -8.72 -28.78
C SER A 80 5.31 -7.51 -28.46
N SER A 81 5.19 -6.42 -29.22
CA SER A 81 6.00 -5.20 -29.07
C SER A 81 5.67 -4.43 -27.80
N LEU A 82 4.38 -4.16 -27.53
CA LEU A 82 3.93 -3.42 -26.34
C LEU A 82 4.29 -4.17 -25.05
N LYS A 83 4.04 -5.49 -25.02
CA LYS A 83 4.43 -6.35 -23.89
C LYS A 83 5.94 -6.35 -23.64
N THR A 84 6.73 -6.34 -24.70
CA THR A 84 8.20 -6.29 -24.60
C THR A 84 8.68 -4.93 -24.11
N ILE A 85 8.09 -3.84 -24.59
CA ILE A 85 8.44 -2.47 -24.17
C ILE A 85 8.08 -2.27 -22.69
N ILE A 86 6.86 -2.61 -22.28
CA ILE A 86 6.42 -2.50 -20.90
C ILE A 86 7.25 -3.41 -19.99
N GLY A 87 7.51 -4.66 -20.40
CA GLY A 87 8.36 -5.57 -19.63
C GLY A 87 9.80 -5.08 -19.45
N LYS A 88 10.36 -4.38 -20.44
CA LYS A 88 11.70 -3.75 -20.34
C LYS A 88 11.70 -2.49 -19.47
N ALA A 89 10.61 -1.73 -19.47
CA ALA A 89 10.48 -0.51 -18.66
C ALA A 89 10.10 -0.80 -17.20
N LEU A 90 9.50 -1.96 -16.91
CA LEU A 90 8.98 -2.33 -15.60
C LEU A 90 10.01 -2.24 -14.46
N PRO A 91 11.27 -2.71 -14.58
CA PRO A 91 12.27 -2.53 -13.53
C PRO A 91 12.55 -1.05 -13.22
N GLY A 92 12.64 -0.20 -14.26
CA GLY A 92 12.83 1.24 -14.08
C GLY A 92 11.62 1.93 -13.46
N MET A 93 10.41 1.49 -13.81
CA MET A 93 9.17 1.99 -13.20
C MET A 93 9.09 1.61 -11.71
N LYS A 94 9.45 0.38 -11.35
CA LYS A 94 9.52 -0.08 -9.96
C LYS A 94 10.48 0.77 -9.13
N GLU A 95 11.68 1.01 -9.65
CA GLU A 95 12.68 1.81 -8.95
C GLU A 95 12.28 3.28 -8.87
N SER A 96 11.67 3.83 -9.92
CA SER A 96 11.14 5.20 -9.92
C SER A 96 10.02 5.36 -8.89
N ILE A 97 9.03 4.45 -8.84
CA ILE A 97 7.96 4.49 -7.83
C ILE A 97 8.57 4.37 -6.43
N ARG A 98 9.55 3.49 -6.25
CA ARG A 98 10.26 3.30 -4.98
C ARG A 98 10.95 4.59 -4.53
N SER A 99 11.81 5.16 -5.37
CA SER A 99 12.54 6.38 -5.06
C SER A 99 11.58 7.54 -4.80
N SER A 100 10.60 7.77 -5.68
CA SER A 100 9.65 8.86 -5.50
C SER A 100 8.83 8.72 -4.22
N LEU A 101 8.41 7.51 -3.86
CA LEU A 101 7.69 7.27 -2.61
C LEU A 101 8.59 7.46 -1.39
N HIS A 102 9.81 6.93 -1.45
CA HIS A 102 10.82 7.09 -0.40
C HIS A 102 11.10 8.58 -0.15
N ASP A 103 11.36 9.33 -1.21
CA ASP A 103 11.66 10.76 -1.15
C ASP A 103 10.44 11.58 -0.69
N ALA A 104 9.24 11.25 -1.16
CA ALA A 104 8.02 11.93 -0.72
C ALA A 104 7.70 11.72 0.77
N ILE A 105 8.11 10.59 1.35
CA ILE A 105 7.95 10.31 2.77
C ILE A 105 9.08 10.96 3.59
N ALA A 106 10.32 10.84 3.10
CA ALA A 106 11.50 11.39 3.76
C ALA A 106 11.55 12.92 3.75
N SER A 107 10.97 13.56 2.72
CA SER A 107 10.96 15.02 2.59
C SER A 107 10.27 15.65 3.78
N HIS A 108 11.02 16.49 4.50
CA HIS A 108 10.44 17.48 5.38
C HIS A 108 9.57 18.41 4.53
N ASN A 109 8.49 18.95 5.09
CA ASN A 109 7.62 19.91 4.41
C ASN A 109 8.32 21.28 4.33
N ASP A 110 9.51 21.31 3.74
CA ASP A 110 10.26 22.51 3.44
C ASP A 110 9.70 23.06 2.14
N ASP A 111 8.96 24.16 2.27
CA ASP A 111 8.45 24.98 1.17
C ASP A 111 9.63 25.55 0.35
N HIS A 112 10.29 24.73 -0.47
CA HIS A 112 11.27 25.17 -1.46
C HIS A 112 10.83 24.75 -2.87
N ARG A 113 9.91 25.55 -3.39
CA ARG A 113 10.03 26.29 -4.66
C ARG A 113 11.22 25.83 -5.53
N GLY A 114 10.93 24.99 -6.53
CA GLY A 114 11.83 24.68 -7.64
C GLY A 114 12.54 23.34 -7.52
N SER A 115 11.85 22.25 -7.88
CA SER A 115 12.53 21.05 -8.33
C SER A 115 11.68 20.38 -9.40
N ASP A 116 12.10 20.54 -10.64
CA ASP A 116 11.63 19.86 -11.85
C ASP A 116 11.90 18.35 -11.73
N SER A 117 11.24 17.71 -10.78
CA SER A 117 11.30 16.28 -10.60
C SER A 117 10.08 15.68 -11.30
N HIS A 118 10.36 14.80 -12.26
CA HIS A 118 9.41 13.88 -12.88
C HIS A 118 8.85 12.89 -11.86
N ALA A 119 8.30 13.38 -10.75
CA ALA A 119 7.42 12.61 -9.89
C ALA A 119 6.23 12.25 -10.77
N ILE A 120 6.05 10.97 -11.02
CA ILE A 120 4.79 10.46 -11.55
C ILE A 120 3.72 11.02 -10.61
N GLU A 121 2.93 11.99 -11.07
CA GLU A 121 1.66 12.35 -10.48
C GLU A 121 0.82 11.07 -10.51
N ILE A 122 0.93 10.24 -9.47
CA ILE A 122 -0.10 9.27 -9.13
C ILE A 122 -1.28 10.17 -8.80
N SER A 123 -2.13 10.40 -9.80
CA SER A 123 -2.91 11.64 -9.98
C SER A 123 -3.99 11.91 -8.91
N ASN A 124 -3.95 11.23 -7.76
CA ASN A 124 -4.81 11.43 -6.60
C ASN A 124 -4.16 11.03 -5.24
N LEU A 125 -2.87 10.69 -5.18
CA LEU A 125 -2.22 10.27 -3.93
C LEU A 125 -1.64 11.46 -3.15
N ASP A 126 -2.52 12.27 -2.56
CA ASP A 126 -2.11 13.39 -1.72
C ASP A 126 -1.64 12.88 -0.34
N LEU A 127 -0.32 12.77 -0.16
CA LEU A 127 0.28 12.34 1.11
C LEU A 127 -0.14 13.22 2.29
N LYS A 128 -0.42 14.53 2.08
CA LYS A 128 -0.88 15.42 3.15
C LYS A 128 -2.25 14.99 3.67
N LYS A 129 -3.14 14.56 2.78
CA LYS A 129 -4.45 14.01 3.17
C LYS A 129 -4.32 12.68 3.88
N ILE A 130 -3.37 11.82 3.48
CA ILE A 130 -3.08 10.55 4.16
C ILE A 130 -2.56 10.80 5.58
N GLN A 131 -1.65 11.76 5.78
CA GLN A 131 -1.14 12.15 7.09
C GLN A 131 -2.23 12.68 8.03
N GLN A 132 -3.22 13.39 7.47
CA GLN A 132 -4.35 13.96 8.22
C GLN A 132 -5.51 12.97 8.42
N THR A 133 -5.45 11.77 7.83
CA THR A 133 -6.57 10.82 7.91
C THR A 133 -6.60 10.15 9.28
N SER A 134 -7.75 10.27 9.96
CA SER A 134 -8.05 9.47 11.15
C SER A 134 -8.31 8.02 10.79
N PHE A 135 -7.80 7.09 11.58
CA PHE A 135 -8.06 5.64 11.44
C PHE A 135 -9.56 5.28 11.52
N ARG A 136 -10.41 6.18 12.04
CA ARG A 136 -11.88 6.04 12.10
C ARG A 136 -12.55 6.26 10.75
N ASP A 137 -11.87 6.96 9.85
CA ASP A 137 -12.33 7.24 8.49
C ASP A 137 -11.92 6.12 7.53
N LEU A 138 -11.28 5.06 8.06
CA LEU A 138 -10.93 3.86 7.34
C LEU A 138 -12.13 2.89 7.30
N SER A 139 -12.59 2.56 6.10
CA SER A 139 -13.50 1.45 5.87
C SER A 139 -12.70 0.26 5.36
N VAL A 140 -12.73 -0.85 6.10
CA VAL A 140 -12.00 -2.06 5.74
C VAL A 140 -12.97 -3.21 5.52
N GLN A 141 -13.00 -3.71 4.28
CA GLN A 141 -13.73 -4.92 3.92
C GLN A 141 -12.75 -6.07 3.80
N ARG A 142 -12.69 -6.92 4.82
CA ARG A 142 -11.77 -8.06 4.88
C ARG A 142 -12.42 -9.31 4.30
N ASN A 143 -11.73 -9.95 3.37
CA ASN A 143 -12.03 -11.30 2.88
C ASN A 143 -10.83 -12.22 3.11
N LYS A 144 -10.83 -12.95 4.23
CA LYS A 144 -9.78 -13.89 4.63
C LYS A 144 -8.38 -13.26 4.64
N LYS A 145 -7.60 -13.46 3.55
CA LYS A 145 -6.22 -13.00 3.36
C LYS A 145 -6.12 -11.73 2.49
N THR A 146 -7.23 -11.22 1.99
CA THR A 146 -7.31 -9.96 1.25
C THR A 146 -8.19 -8.97 2.01
N ALA A 147 -7.91 -7.69 1.87
CA ALA A 147 -8.73 -6.63 2.41
C ALA A 147 -8.79 -5.47 1.43
N PHE A 148 -9.96 -4.84 1.32
CA PHE A 148 -10.11 -3.59 0.59
C PHE A 148 -10.23 -2.46 1.60
N ILE A 149 -9.41 -1.44 1.43
CA ILE A 149 -9.36 -0.26 2.25
C ILE A 149 -9.91 0.91 1.45
N ARG A 150 -10.79 1.68 2.09
CA ARG A 150 -11.35 2.92 1.57
C ARG A 150 -11.23 4.00 2.62
N LEU A 151 -10.87 5.19 2.20
CA LEU A 151 -10.80 6.37 3.06
C LEU A 151 -12.08 7.18 2.82
N LYS A 152 -12.94 7.28 3.83
CA LYS A 152 -14.25 7.97 3.71
C LYS A 152 -14.09 9.44 3.28
N ASN A 153 -13.01 10.08 3.71
CA ASN A 153 -12.74 11.50 3.45
C ASN A 153 -11.88 11.74 2.20
N LEU A 154 -11.48 10.66 1.51
CA LEU A 154 -10.75 10.66 0.25
C LEU A 154 -11.51 9.78 -0.75
N PRO A 155 -12.72 10.21 -1.17
CA PRO A 155 -13.51 9.47 -2.16
C PRO A 155 -12.69 9.35 -3.46
N GLY A 156 -12.69 8.15 -4.06
CA GLY A 156 -11.92 7.88 -5.27
C GLY A 156 -10.69 6.99 -5.08
N LEU A 157 -10.19 6.83 -3.85
CA LEU A 157 -9.02 5.99 -3.56
C LEU A 157 -9.42 4.71 -2.81
N LYS A 158 -9.38 3.58 -3.52
CA LYS A 158 -9.53 2.25 -2.91
C LYS A 158 -8.21 1.49 -3.02
N ALA A 159 -7.71 0.94 -1.92
CA ALA A 159 -6.50 0.13 -1.94
C ALA A 159 -6.82 -1.33 -1.63
N ARG A 160 -6.16 -2.27 -2.31
CA ARG A 160 -6.18 -3.69 -1.93
C ARG A 160 -4.96 -4.01 -1.10
N MET A 161 -5.19 -4.65 0.04
CA MET A 161 -4.16 -5.22 0.88
C MET A 161 -4.19 -6.75 0.88
N VAL A 162 -3.01 -7.34 1.07
CA VAL A 162 -2.83 -8.78 1.23
C VAL A 162 -2.05 -9.06 2.52
N LYS A 163 -2.44 -10.12 3.24
CA LYS A 163 -1.72 -10.58 4.43
C LYS A 163 -0.42 -11.27 4.03
N THR A 164 0.70 -10.79 4.54
CA THR A 164 2.04 -11.37 4.36
C THR A 164 2.21 -12.66 5.15
N ARG A 165 3.26 -13.44 4.84
CA ARG A 165 3.65 -14.62 5.63
C ARG A 165 4.06 -14.26 7.06
N SER A 166 4.61 -13.06 7.25
CA SER A 166 5.00 -12.49 8.55
C SER A 166 3.84 -11.90 9.36
N GLY A 167 2.60 -11.99 8.86
CA GLY A 167 1.40 -11.63 9.62
C GLY A 167 0.90 -10.19 9.44
N HIS A 168 1.75 -9.25 9.02
CA HIS A 168 1.32 -7.88 8.67
C HIS A 168 0.69 -7.82 7.28
N TRP A 169 0.01 -6.73 6.95
CA TRP A 169 -0.67 -6.51 5.68
C TRP A 169 0.08 -5.48 4.84
N GLN A 170 0.13 -5.72 3.53
CA GLN A 170 0.76 -4.82 2.56
C GLN A 170 -0.25 -4.36 1.52
N ILE A 171 -0.17 -3.09 1.13
CA ILE A 171 -0.88 -2.56 -0.03
C ILE A 171 -0.20 -3.12 -1.28
N VAL A 172 -0.96 -3.81 -2.12
CA VAL A 172 -0.47 -4.46 -3.34
C VAL A 172 -1.05 -3.83 -4.61
N GLU A 173 -2.09 -3.01 -4.47
CA GLU A 173 -2.80 -2.43 -5.61
C GLU A 173 -3.58 -1.19 -5.18
N ILE A 174 -3.56 -0.17 -6.05
CA ILE A 174 -4.36 1.04 -5.92
C ILE A 174 -5.42 0.99 -7.03
N LEU A 175 -6.68 1.02 -6.63
CA LEU A 175 -7.85 0.91 -7.50
C LEU A 175 -8.54 2.28 -7.59
N PRO A 176 -8.84 2.77 -8.80
CA PRO A 176 -9.77 3.89 -8.94
C PRO A 176 -11.16 3.43 -8.49
N GLU A 177 -11.87 4.25 -7.71
CA GLU A 177 -13.30 4.00 -7.53
C GLU A 177 -14.03 4.36 -8.83
N ALA A 178 -14.76 3.40 -9.40
CA ALA A 178 -15.72 3.69 -10.46
C ALA A 178 -16.78 4.65 -9.89
N GLY A 179 -16.93 5.80 -10.54
CA GLY A 179 -18.01 6.76 -10.30
C GLY A 179 -19.37 6.19 -10.70
#